data_AF-T1BFG9-F1
#
_entry.id   AF-T1BFG9-F1
#
_cell.length_a   1.000
_cell.length_b   1.000
_cell.length_c   1.000
_cell.angle_alpha   90.00
_cell.angle_beta   90.00
_cell.angle_gamma   90.00
#
_symmetry.space_group_name_H-M   'P 1'
#
loop_
_entity.id
_entity.type
_entity.pdbx_description
1 polymer ?
#
loop_
_entity_poly.entity_id
_entity_poly.type
_entity_poly.pdbx_seq_one_letter_code
_entity_poly.pdbx_strand_id
1 'polypeptide(L)'
;MAPATSRLNWLDRYLTGWILAAMIGGIALGRWVPEFSLTIGRWMVPGTPVPLAVGLGLVLMMYPPLARVRYEELGRTFRSPRLVLLSLAQNWVVGPLLMFALALLFLRSAPALLIGLVLIGSARCIAMVLVWNELAGGDREYAA
;
A
#
# COMPACT_ATOMS: atom_id res chain seq x y z
N MET A 1 -26.93 0.79 -12.74
CA MET A 1 -27.05 1.25 -14.14
C MET A 1 -25.86 0.68 -14.91
N ALA A 2 -26.09 -0.20 -15.89
CA ALA A 2 -25.05 -0.87 -16.70
C ALA A 2 -24.70 -0.06 -17.98
N PRO A 3 -23.69 -0.42 -18.79
CA PRO A 3 -22.34 -0.92 -18.51
C PRO A 3 -21.30 0.08 -19.07
N ALA A 4 -20.30 0.51 -18.29
CA ALA A 4 -19.17 1.23 -18.87
C ALA A 4 -18.11 0.20 -19.27
N THR A 5 -18.10 -0.21 -20.54
CA THR A 5 -16.88 -0.69 -21.20
C THR A 5 -15.91 0.50 -21.34
N SER A 6 -15.53 1.16 -20.24
CA SER A 6 -14.39 2.07 -20.28
C SER A 6 -13.19 1.16 -20.42
N ARG A 7 -12.59 1.13 -21.62
CA ARG A 7 -11.26 0.54 -21.78
C ARG A 7 -10.39 1.14 -20.67
N LEU A 8 -9.83 0.29 -19.79
CA LEU A 8 -8.87 0.72 -18.79
C LEU A 8 -7.87 1.65 -19.47
N ASN A 9 -7.70 2.85 -18.90
CA ASN A 9 -6.79 3.84 -19.43
C ASN A 9 -5.40 3.20 -19.56
N TRP A 10 -4.60 3.63 -20.52
CA TRP A 10 -3.33 2.95 -20.83
C TRP A 10 -2.39 2.87 -19.62
N LEU A 11 -2.43 3.87 -18.73
CA LEU A 11 -1.75 3.84 -17.43
C LEU A 11 -2.27 2.73 -16.51
N ASP A 12 -3.58 2.62 -16.34
CA ASP A 12 -4.21 1.62 -15.45
C ASP A 12 -3.96 0.19 -15.96
N ARG A 13 -3.96 0.01 -17.28
CA ARG A 13 -3.68 -1.28 -17.94
C ARG A 13 -2.23 -1.75 -17.71
N TYR A 14 -1.27 -0.84 -17.72
CA TYR A 14 0.15 -1.16 -17.54
C TYR A 14 0.69 -0.72 -16.18
N LEU A 15 -0.17 -0.52 -15.19
CA LEU A 15 0.19 0.03 -13.87
C LEU A 15 1.33 -0.75 -13.21
N THR A 16 1.26 -2.09 -13.23
CA THR A 16 2.32 -2.95 -12.69
C THR A 16 3.66 -2.74 -13.40
N GLY A 17 3.64 -2.56 -14.72
CA GLY A 17 4.83 -2.29 -15.51
C GLY A 17 5.45 -0.93 -15.17
N TRP A 18 4.60 0.09 -14.99
CA TRP A 18 5.03 1.42 -14.55
C TRP A 18 5.62 1.42 -13.14
N ILE A 19 5.01 0.68 -12.21
CA ILE A 19 5.54 0.53 -10.84
C ILE A 19 6.93 -0.12 -10.87
N LEU A 20 7.11 -1.20 -11.64
CA LEU A 20 8.41 -1.86 -11.82
C LEU A 20 9.45 -0.93 -12.45
N ALA A 21 9.09 -0.21 -13.52
CA ALA A 21 9.97 0.74 -14.17
C ALA A 21 10.41 1.86 -13.22
N ALA A 22 9.48 2.40 -12.42
CA ALA A 22 9.76 3.42 -11.42
C ALA A 22 10.67 2.88 -10.29
N MET A 23 10.45 1.66 -9.81
CA MET A 23 11.33 1.03 -8.81
C MET A 23 12.75 0.85 -9.34
N ILE A 24 12.89 0.29 -10.54
CA ILE A 24 14.21 0.08 -11.16
C ILE A 24 14.91 1.41 -11.40
N GLY A 25 14.19 2.40 -11.96
CA GLY A 25 14.72 3.74 -12.19
C GLY A 25 15.16 4.43 -10.89
N GLY A 26 14.36 4.33 -9.83
CA GLY A 26 14.69 4.89 -8.51
C GLY A 26 15.94 4.26 -7.89
N ILE A 27 16.07 2.93 -7.96
CA ILE A 27 17.24 2.21 -7.44
C ILE A 27 18.49 2.57 -8.26
N ALA A 28 18.39 2.60 -9.59
CA ALA A 28 19.49 2.96 -10.47
C ALA A 28 19.97 4.40 -10.21
N LEU A 29 19.04 5.34 -10.08
CA LEU A 29 19.33 6.75 -9.79
C LEU A 29 19.97 6.93 -8.42
N GLY A 30 19.46 6.24 -7.39
CA GLY A 30 20.07 6.26 -6.05
C GLY A 30 21.46 5.64 -6.01
N ARG A 31 21.77 4.68 -6.91
CA ARG A 31 23.09 4.05 -7.01
C ARG A 31 24.10 4.89 -7.79
N TRP A 32 23.67 5.64 -8.81
CA TRP A 32 24.55 6.46 -9.64
C TRP A 32 24.72 7.89 -9.13
N VAL A 33 23.75 8.43 -8.39
CA VAL A 33 23.80 9.80 -7.84
C VAL A 33 23.47 9.78 -6.34
N PRO A 34 24.42 9.37 -5.47
CA PRO A 34 24.20 9.30 -4.02
C PRO A 34 23.92 10.67 -3.37
N GLU A 35 24.32 11.76 -4.02
CA GLU A 35 24.04 13.14 -3.61
C GLU A 35 22.53 13.44 -3.61
N PHE A 36 21.75 12.77 -4.47
CA PHE A 36 20.29 12.92 -4.50
C PHE A 36 19.66 12.44 -3.18
N SER A 37 20.11 11.30 -2.65
CA SER A 37 19.65 10.77 -1.37
C SER A 37 20.03 11.66 -0.18
N LEU A 38 21.24 12.24 -0.22
CA LEU A 38 21.70 13.18 0.82
C LEU A 38 20.90 14.48 0.81
N THR A 39 20.51 14.96 -0.38
CA THR A 39 19.74 16.20 -0.52
C THR A 39 18.33 16.03 0.05
N ILE A 40 17.67 14.89 -0.18
CA ILE A 40 16.38 14.57 0.46
C ILE A 40 16.53 14.51 2.00
N GLY A 41 17.67 14.01 2.48
CA GLY A 41 17.96 13.96 3.91
C GLY A 41 18.07 15.33 4.58
N ARG A 42 18.47 16.38 3.84
CA ARG A 42 18.51 17.76 4.36
C ARG A 42 17.12 18.37 4.59
N TRP A 43 16.07 17.77 4.03
CA TRP A 43 14.67 18.18 4.23
C TRP A 43 14.02 17.44 5.41
N MET A 44 14.78 16.62 6.13
CA MET A 44 14.33 16.05 7.40
C MET A 44 14.38 17.13 8.49
N VAL A 45 13.22 17.44 9.05
CA VAL A 45 13.14 18.26 10.27
C VAL A 45 13.69 17.42 11.43
N PRO A 46 14.55 17.97 12.31
CA PRO A 46 15.03 17.25 13.49
C PRO A 46 13.84 16.78 14.34
N GLY A 47 13.70 15.47 14.52
CA GLY A 47 12.64 14.85 15.34
C GLY A 47 11.46 14.22 14.57
N THR A 48 11.36 14.39 13.25
CA THR A 48 10.34 13.69 12.45
C THR A 48 10.94 12.50 11.68
N PRO A 49 10.36 11.30 11.76
CA PRO A 49 10.87 10.11 11.06
C PRO A 49 10.73 10.19 9.53
N VAL A 50 10.08 11.23 8.98
CA VAL A 50 9.77 11.38 7.55
C VAL A 50 9.92 12.85 7.15
N PRO A 51 10.54 13.19 6.00
CA PRO A 51 10.54 14.57 5.48
C PRO A 51 9.10 15.09 5.31
N LEU A 52 8.83 16.34 5.68
CA LEU A 52 7.48 16.92 5.66
C LEU A 52 6.80 16.79 4.27
N ALA A 53 7.59 16.93 3.20
CA ALA A 53 7.12 16.75 1.82
C ALA A 53 6.63 15.33 1.52
N VAL A 54 7.27 14.31 2.11
CA VAL A 54 6.88 12.91 1.96
C VAL A 54 5.61 12.63 2.76
N GLY A 55 5.51 13.16 3.99
CA GLY A 55 4.29 13.05 4.79
C GLY A 55 3.06 13.68 4.13
N LEU A 56 3.22 14.89 3.56
CA LEU A 56 2.15 15.55 2.81
C LEU A 56 1.77 14.76 1.54
N GLY A 57 2.74 14.20 0.83
CA GLY A 57 2.50 13.31 -0.30
C GLY A 57 1.73 12.04 0.08
N LEU A 58 2.03 11.45 1.24
CA LEU A 58 1.32 10.29 1.79
C LEU A 58 -0.15 10.59 2.11
N VAL A 59 -0.44 11.78 2.65
CA VAL A 59 -1.82 12.20 2.91
C VAL A 59 -2.56 12.44 1.60
N LEU A 60 -1.93 13.13 0.64
CA LEU A 60 -2.49 13.40 -0.68
C LEU A 60 -2.76 12.12 -1.49
N MET A 61 -1.96 11.07 -1.33
CA MET A 61 -2.21 9.80 -2.05
C MET A 61 -3.33 8.95 -1.41
N MET A 62 -3.60 9.10 -0.10
CA MET A 62 -4.72 8.41 0.54
C MET A 62 -6.07 9.08 0.30
N TYR A 63 -6.08 10.40 0.12
CA TYR A 63 -7.32 11.16 -0.05
C TYR A 63 -8.20 10.69 -1.24
N PRO A 64 -7.65 10.45 -2.47
CA PRO A 64 -8.46 10.08 -3.63
C PRO A 64 -9.19 8.73 -3.49
N PRO A 65 -8.54 7.64 -3.01
CA PRO A 65 -9.24 6.38 -2.75
C PRO A 65 -10.34 6.52 -1.70
N LEU A 66 -10.08 7.23 -0.58
CA LEU A 66 -11.04 7.36 0.53
C LEU A 66 -12.25 8.24 0.16
N ALA A 67 -12.07 9.23 -0.71
CA ALA A 67 -13.16 10.10 -1.15
C ALA A 67 -14.15 9.39 -2.10
N ARG A 68 -13.79 8.22 -2.66
CA ARG A 68 -14.61 7.46 -3.61
C ARG A 68 -15.47 6.36 -2.96
N VAL A 69 -15.39 6.21 -1.65
CA VAL A 69 -16.16 5.23 -0.86
C VAL A 69 -17.50 5.85 -0.44
N ARG A 70 -18.61 5.14 -0.65
CA ARG A 70 -19.95 5.58 -0.23
C ARG A 70 -20.23 5.09 1.18
N TYR A 71 -19.91 5.91 2.18
CA TYR A 71 -20.08 5.58 3.59
C TYR A 71 -21.52 5.18 3.97
N GLU A 72 -22.54 5.56 3.20
CA GLU A 72 -23.93 5.12 3.45
C GLU A 72 -24.14 3.61 3.20
N GLU A 73 -23.31 2.98 2.35
CA GLU A 73 -23.43 1.57 1.99
C GLU A 73 -22.55 0.65 2.86
N LEU A 74 -21.50 1.19 3.53
CA LEU A 74 -20.63 0.45 4.46
C LEU A 74 -21.41 -0.31 5.55
N GLY A 75 -22.52 0.27 6.01
CA GLY A 75 -23.37 -0.35 7.04
C GLY A 75 -23.95 -1.71 6.63
N ARG A 76 -24.08 -1.99 5.32
CA ARG A 76 -24.53 -3.30 4.82
C ARG A 76 -23.45 -4.36 4.93
N THR A 77 -22.18 -4.00 4.76
CA THR A 77 -21.03 -4.92 4.88
C THR A 77 -20.83 -5.40 6.32
N PHE A 78 -21.05 -4.52 7.31
CA PHE A 78 -21.02 -4.88 8.74
C PHE A 78 -22.13 -5.84 9.19
N ARG A 79 -23.20 -6.03 8.39
CA ARG A 79 -24.24 -7.03 8.69
C ARG A 79 -23.78 -8.47 8.50
N SER A 80 -22.63 -8.69 7.86
CA SER A 80 -22.07 -10.02 7.61
C SER A 80 -20.88 -10.29 8.55
N PRO A 81 -21.11 -10.75 9.80
CA PRO A 81 -20.05 -10.93 10.79
C PRO A 81 -18.99 -11.94 10.36
N ARG A 82 -19.35 -12.94 9.55
CA ARG A 82 -18.40 -13.91 9.00
C ARG A 82 -17.36 -13.25 8.10
N LEU A 83 -17.76 -12.29 7.28
CA LEU A 83 -16.89 -11.61 6.33
C LEU A 83 -15.93 -10.66 7.06
N VAL A 84 -16.47 -9.91 8.02
CA VAL A 84 -15.68 -9.02 8.89
C VAL A 84 -14.67 -9.84 9.69
N LEU A 85 -15.07 -10.98 10.27
CA LEU A 85 -14.18 -11.84 11.04
C LEU A 85 -13.08 -12.46 10.17
N LEU A 86 -13.41 -12.93 8.96
CA LEU A 86 -12.42 -13.42 7.99
C LEU A 86 -11.40 -12.35 7.61
N SER A 87 -11.87 -11.14 7.29
CA SER A 87 -10.98 -10.01 6.98
C SER A 87 -10.11 -9.67 8.19
N LEU A 88 -10.66 -9.64 9.40
CA LEU A 88 -9.88 -9.36 10.61
C LEU A 88 -8.82 -10.44 10.83
N ALA A 89 -9.20 -11.72 10.77
CA ALA A 89 -8.32 -12.85 10.97
C ALA A 89 -7.20 -12.90 9.92
N GLN A 90 -7.52 -12.75 8.64
CA GLN A 90 -6.52 -12.74 7.58
C GLN A 90 -5.49 -11.64 7.78
N ASN A 91 -5.93 -10.47 8.21
CA ASN A 91 -5.05 -9.31 8.25
C ASN A 91 -4.31 -9.10 9.57
N TRP A 92 -4.90 -9.51 10.71
CA TRP A 92 -4.26 -9.37 12.02
C TRP A 92 -3.57 -10.66 12.49
N VAL A 93 -3.97 -11.81 11.97
CA VAL A 93 -3.38 -13.10 12.34
C VAL A 93 -2.52 -13.61 11.20
N VAL A 94 -3.12 -13.92 10.05
CA VAL A 94 -2.41 -14.60 8.95
C VAL A 94 -1.28 -13.74 8.38
N GLY A 95 -1.55 -12.47 8.08
CA GLY A 95 -0.56 -11.53 7.54
C GLY A 95 0.68 -11.39 8.43
N PRO A 96 0.54 -10.96 9.71
CA PRO A 96 1.68 -10.80 10.61
C PRO A 96 2.46 -12.09 10.87
N LEU A 97 1.77 -13.22 11.06
CA LEU A 97 2.41 -14.53 11.25
C LEU A 97 3.22 -14.95 10.02
N LEU A 98 2.65 -14.77 8.82
CA LEU A 98 3.34 -15.09 7.57
C LEU A 98 4.58 -14.20 7.40
N MET A 99 4.44 -12.89 7.62
CA MET A 99 5.55 -11.94 7.49
C MET A 99 6.65 -12.20 8.50
N PHE A 100 6.29 -12.55 9.73
CA PHE A 100 7.24 -12.95 10.77
C PHE A 100 7.97 -14.25 10.40
N ALA A 101 7.26 -15.26 9.90
CA ALA A 101 7.86 -16.50 9.45
C ALA A 101 8.86 -16.27 8.29
N LEU A 102 8.48 -15.46 7.31
CA LEU A 102 9.37 -15.09 6.20
C LEU A 102 10.59 -14.31 6.69
N ALA A 103 10.41 -13.36 7.62
CA ALA A 103 11.50 -12.56 8.17
C ALA A 103 12.51 -13.43 8.95
N LEU A 104 12.03 -14.41 9.72
CA LEU A 104 12.89 -15.36 10.42
C LEU A 104 13.60 -16.34 9.47
N LEU A 105 12.94 -16.77 8.39
CA LEU A 105 13.51 -17.73 7.45
C LEU A 105 14.63 -17.12 6.61
N PHE A 106 14.44 -15.88 6.13
CA PHE A 106 15.36 -15.26 5.16
C PHE A 106 16.29 -14.21 5.76
N LEU A 107 15.92 -13.53 6.86
CA LEU A 107 16.65 -12.38 7.39
C LEU A 107 17.16 -12.55 8.83
N ARG A 108 17.31 -13.79 9.30
CA ARG A 108 17.77 -14.09 10.67
C ARG A 108 19.14 -13.49 11.00
N SER A 109 20.02 -13.40 10.00
CA SER A 109 21.38 -12.83 10.13
C SER A 109 21.40 -11.29 10.09
N ALA A 110 20.29 -10.64 9.77
CA ALA A 110 20.19 -9.18 9.62
C ALA A 110 19.01 -8.61 10.44
N PRO A 111 19.18 -8.39 11.75
CA PRO A 111 18.09 -8.01 12.65
C PRO A 111 17.40 -6.69 12.27
N ALA A 112 18.14 -5.73 11.72
CA ALA A 112 17.58 -4.46 11.26
C ALA A 112 16.58 -4.65 10.10
N LEU A 113 16.92 -5.50 9.13
CA LEU A 113 16.05 -5.79 7.98
C LEU A 113 14.88 -6.70 8.37
N LEU A 114 15.09 -7.60 9.33
CA LEU A 114 14.04 -8.43 9.92
C LEU A 114 12.95 -7.56 10.54
N ILE A 115 13.34 -6.60 11.40
CA ILE A 115 12.40 -5.66 12.03
C ILE A 115 11.67 -4.84 10.96
N GLY A 116 12.40 -4.30 9.98
CA GLY A 116 11.79 -3.54 8.88
C GLY A 116 10.76 -4.35 8.09
N LEU A 117 11.07 -5.61 7.75
CA LEU A 117 10.17 -6.48 7.01
C LEU A 117 8.91 -6.82 7.82
N VAL A 118 9.05 -7.09 9.12
CA VAL A 118 7.89 -7.35 9.99
C VAL A 118 7.01 -6.09 10.13
N LEU A 119 7.62 -4.91 10.29
CA LEU A 119 6.89 -3.64 10.39
C LEU A 119 6.11 -3.34 9.11
N ILE A 120 6.75 -3.43 7.95
CA ILE A 120 6.10 -3.17 6.66
C ILE A 120 5.05 -4.25 6.36
N GLY A 121 5.36 -5.51 6.64
CA GLY A 121 4.44 -6.64 6.39
C GLY A 121 3.22 -6.65 7.30
N SER A 122 3.33 -6.09 8.50
CA SER A 122 2.19 -5.93 9.43
C SER A 122 1.36 -4.69 9.12
N ALA A 123 1.91 -3.72 8.38
CA ALA A 123 1.17 -2.54 7.94
C ALA A 123 0.13 -2.94 6.89
N ARG A 124 -1.15 -2.77 7.22
CA ARG A 124 -2.25 -3.05 6.31
C ARG A 124 -2.35 -1.96 5.23
N CYS A 125 -2.29 -2.34 3.96
CA CYS A 125 -2.59 -1.44 2.86
C CYS A 125 -4.08 -1.52 2.49
N ILE A 126 -4.79 -0.39 2.56
CA ILE A 126 -6.21 -0.29 2.23
C ILE A 126 -6.39 0.30 0.81
N ALA A 127 -5.62 1.35 0.51
CA ALA A 127 -5.71 2.09 -0.75
C ALA A 127 -5.46 1.19 -1.99
N MET A 128 -4.42 0.36 -1.94
CA MET A 128 -4.08 -0.49 -3.08
C MET A 128 -5.11 -1.60 -3.32
N VAL A 129 -5.66 -2.16 -2.24
CA VAL A 129 -6.72 -3.19 -2.31
C VAL A 129 -7.98 -2.63 -2.97
N LEU A 130 -8.38 -1.41 -2.63
CA LEU A 130 -9.50 -0.71 -3.27
C LEU A 130 -9.30 -0.51 -4.78
N VAL A 131 -8.10 -0.06 -5.19
CA VAL A 131 -7.78 0.14 -6.62
C VAL A 131 -7.80 -1.19 -7.38
N TRP A 132 -7.16 -2.24 -6.85
CA TRP A 132 -7.19 -3.56 -7.50
C TRP A 132 -8.59 -4.16 -7.57
N ASN A 133 -9.40 -3.97 -6.52
CA ASN A 133 -10.78 -4.41 -6.50
C ASN A 133 -11.60 -3.69 -7.58
N GLU A 134 -11.43 -2.37 -7.72
CA GLU A 134 -12.05 -1.57 -8.78
C GLU A 134 -11.61 -2.03 -10.18
N LEU A 135 -10.31 -2.30 -10.38
CA LEU A 135 -9.77 -2.82 -11.65
C LEU A 135 -10.29 -4.22 -11.98
N ALA A 136 -10.55 -5.05 -10.97
CA ALA A 136 -11.10 -6.39 -11.12
C ALA A 136 -12.63 -6.41 -11.30
N GLY A 137 -13.30 -5.24 -11.27
CA GLY A 137 -14.75 -5.12 -11.36
C GLY A 137 -15.48 -5.57 -10.08
N GLY A 138 -14.79 -5.58 -8.94
CA GLY A 138 -15.36 -5.94 -7.64
C GLY A 138 -16.15 -4.80 -6.99
N ASP A 139 -16.81 -5.12 -5.88
CA ASP A 139 -17.57 -4.17 -5.08
C ASP A 139 -16.65 -3.45 -4.08
N ARG A 140 -16.57 -2.12 -4.19
CA ARG A 140 -15.72 -1.26 -3.34
C ARG A 140 -16.17 -1.26 -1.88
N GLU A 141 -17.47 -1.35 -1.62
CA GLU A 141 -18.03 -1.24 -0.26
C GLU A 141 -17.79 -2.51 0.57
N TYR A 142 -17.47 -3.63 -0.09
CA TYR A 142 -17.03 -4.86 0.56
C TYR A 142 -15.53 -4.91 0.83
N ALA A 143 -14.73 -4.09 0.14
CA ALA A 143 -13.26 -4.12 0.20
C ALA A 143 -12.62 -2.92 0.90
N ALA A 144 -13.41 -1.87 1.20
CA ALA A 144 -13.04 -0.76 2.07
C ALA A 144 -12.93 -1.21 3.54
#